data_AF-A0AAC9AZZ8-F1
#
_entry.id   AF-A0AAC9AZZ8-F1
#
_cell.length_a   1.000
_cell.length_b   1.000
_cell.length_c   1.000
_cell.angle_alpha   90.00
_cell.angle_beta   90.00
_cell.angle_gamma   90.00
#
_symmetry.space_group_name_H-M   'P 1'
#
loop_
_entity.id
_entity.type
_entity.pdbx_description
1 polymer ?
#
loop_
_entity_poly.entity_id
_entity_poly.type
_entity_poly.pdbx_seq_one_letter_code
_entity_poly.pdbx_strand_id
1 'polypeptide(L)'
;MITIIESKKVDYEAVIDQNNRADALLPGKFWPAEPAALADLKTDAQLLNGDRIHVVQEIVTSNGLKWVRFMHKGQLVWLFKEAVIPLNLLDHVTKYESPRSYLAVIQDDKEKEGIYHDFPFNTNQSTMISNTDAHKLNGTVVQVLAEATISDHETYASFIRHDRLNWVKKNVLKNIGNELPLMTIRGDVSQMRSEKPIVANLNYYNSNVSVNCFAKLKNIGRSSVHQPKHNYKLELFQDEACTKPKVVQLSTKVRATSEYALNSGYTDATNSRGTVDAQIWESIVASEKKVAPRLKEAPHFGILIPENMLLAINNDPQGLYSFTAWREAEDLGLKSNDPKQIAIMGNNGFSDNKNLEFTHSTANLDGSDFTLLYPEQVSDEVHEHVDRLMKFVHESTDELFKAKFDDYYSLESVIDYYLFVNLVNGSDNVMNNSIMITYDGNHWMFTAFDFEETWNLRFNGKELLRNSTWLFEKSTNRLLNRVRKSFPSEIKNRWLELRQSVLSTKNLKRRFRIFYHRIGATTIDNDQAIWHSPSEKLTNLEQILGAIDERTKICDDYFSKL
;
A
#
# COMPACT_ATOMS: atom_id res chain seq x y z
N MET A 1 29.22 -61.17 30.26
CA MET A 1 28.22 -60.30 30.92
C MET A 1 28.51 -58.87 30.45
N ILE A 2 27.55 -58.17 29.86
CA ILE A 2 27.75 -56.77 29.46
C ILE A 2 27.68 -55.91 30.73
N THR A 3 28.70 -55.07 30.94
CA THR A 3 28.81 -54.22 32.13
C THR A 3 28.63 -52.75 31.76
N ILE A 4 28.24 -51.93 32.73
CA ILE A 4 28.30 -50.47 32.59
C ILE A 4 29.76 -50.05 32.68
N ILE A 5 30.25 -49.33 31.67
CA ILE A 5 31.61 -48.78 31.67
C ILE A 5 31.61 -47.27 31.94
N GLU A 6 30.48 -46.60 31.69
CA GLU A 6 30.27 -45.19 32.03
C GLU A 6 28.83 -44.98 32.51
N SER A 7 28.64 -44.17 33.56
CA SER A 7 27.32 -43.78 34.06
C SER A 7 27.35 -42.34 34.52
N LYS A 8 26.46 -41.53 33.94
CA LYS A 8 26.37 -40.09 34.18
C LYS A 8 24.95 -39.72 34.59
N LYS A 9 24.80 -39.02 35.72
CA LYS A 9 23.55 -38.33 36.03
C LYS A 9 23.43 -37.11 35.11
N VAL A 10 22.27 -36.94 34.51
CA VAL A 10 21.95 -35.82 33.63
C VAL A 10 20.60 -35.25 34.03
N ASP A 11 20.28 -34.08 33.50
CA ASP A 11 19.03 -33.37 33.76
C ASP A 11 18.73 -32.55 32.50
N TYR A 12 17.94 -33.14 31.60
CA TYR A 12 17.50 -32.44 30.38
C TYR A 12 16.19 -33.02 29.82
N GLU A 13 15.39 -32.16 29.21
CA GLU A 13 14.22 -32.57 28.43
C GLU A 13 14.64 -33.09 27.05
N ALA A 14 13.96 -34.09 26.53
CA ALA A 14 14.17 -34.65 25.20
C ALA A 14 12.84 -35.04 24.56
N VAL A 15 12.83 -35.25 23.26
CA VAL A 15 11.72 -35.88 22.53
C VAL A 15 12.16 -37.25 22.05
N ILE A 16 11.30 -38.25 22.17
CA ILE A 16 11.54 -39.58 21.60
C ILE A 16 11.36 -39.52 20.08
N ASP A 17 12.35 -39.97 19.31
CA ASP A 17 12.29 -40.13 17.85
C ASP A 17 12.39 -41.61 17.47
N GLN A 18 11.31 -42.13 16.88
CA GLN A 18 11.19 -43.51 16.41
C GLN A 18 10.86 -43.58 14.90
N ASN A 19 11.00 -42.48 14.15
CA ASN A 19 10.52 -42.41 12.76
C ASN A 19 11.17 -43.44 11.81
N ASN A 20 12.41 -43.88 12.10
CA ASN A 20 13.13 -44.88 11.31
C ASN A 20 13.69 -46.04 12.17
N ARG A 21 13.07 -46.30 13.33
CA ARG A 21 13.56 -47.28 14.31
C ARG A 21 12.40 -47.88 15.12
N ALA A 22 12.67 -49.02 15.75
CA ALA A 22 11.70 -49.77 16.54
C ALA A 22 12.40 -50.26 17.81
N ASP A 23 12.62 -49.35 18.74
CA ASP A 23 13.37 -49.61 19.95
C ASP A 23 12.46 -50.08 21.09
N ALA A 24 13.00 -50.98 21.92
CA ALA A 24 12.30 -51.43 23.10
C ALA A 24 12.51 -50.46 24.27
N LEU A 25 11.43 -50.16 24.99
CA LEU A 25 11.49 -49.45 26.26
C LEU A 25 11.73 -50.46 27.40
N LEU A 26 12.84 -50.33 28.14
CA LEU A 26 13.30 -51.36 29.08
C LEU A 26 13.11 -50.93 30.55
N PRO A 27 12.20 -51.52 31.32
CA PRO A 27 12.04 -51.22 32.74
C PRO A 27 13.20 -51.79 33.58
N GLY A 28 13.81 -50.96 34.43
CA GLY A 28 14.81 -51.40 35.40
C GLY A 28 16.21 -51.68 34.84
N LYS A 29 16.38 -52.75 34.02
CA LYS A 29 17.68 -53.16 33.45
C LYS A 29 17.72 -52.92 31.93
N PHE A 30 18.85 -52.44 31.44
CA PHE A 30 19.15 -52.26 30.01
C PHE A 30 19.58 -53.58 29.36
N TRP A 31 19.49 -53.69 28.03
CA TRP A 31 19.79 -54.92 27.29
C TRP A 31 21.30 -55.13 27.07
N PRO A 32 21.82 -56.38 27.15
CA PRO A 32 21.13 -57.62 27.54
C PRO A 32 21.16 -57.88 29.05
N ALA A 33 19.97 -58.03 29.64
CA ALA A 33 19.77 -58.64 30.96
C ALA A 33 19.43 -60.14 30.81
N GLU A 34 19.54 -60.93 31.89
CA GLU A 34 19.36 -62.39 31.84
C GLU A 34 18.07 -62.83 31.10
N PRO A 35 18.08 -63.99 30.39
CA PRO A 35 16.98 -64.43 29.54
C PRO A 35 15.61 -64.54 30.23
N ALA A 36 15.57 -64.69 31.56
CA ALA A 36 14.34 -64.74 32.33
C ALA A 36 13.59 -63.39 32.42
N ALA A 37 14.24 -62.27 32.08
CA ALA A 37 13.65 -60.92 32.08
C ALA A 37 13.02 -60.52 30.74
N LEU A 38 12.99 -61.40 29.74
CA LEU A 38 12.54 -61.13 28.37
C LEU A 38 11.01 -61.20 28.19
N ALA A 39 10.26 -61.74 29.15
CA ALA A 39 8.81 -61.95 29.02
C ALA A 39 7.98 -60.65 29.10
N ASP A 40 8.50 -59.59 29.75
CA ASP A 40 7.80 -58.32 29.97
C ASP A 40 8.28 -57.17 29.05
N LEU A 41 9.15 -57.47 28.07
CA LEU A 41 9.64 -56.49 27.11
C LEU A 41 8.65 -56.26 25.96
N LYS A 42 7.46 -55.75 26.29
CA LYS A 42 6.51 -55.24 25.29
C LYS A 42 5.90 -53.93 25.75
N THR A 43 6.72 -52.88 25.67
CA THR A 43 6.20 -51.55 25.35
C THR A 43 7.09 -50.97 24.25
N ASP A 44 6.52 -50.88 23.06
CA ASP A 44 7.17 -50.37 21.86
C ASP A 44 7.39 -48.87 22.02
N ALA A 45 8.64 -48.40 21.99
CA ALA A 45 8.92 -46.98 22.10
C ALA A 45 8.29 -46.20 20.94
N GLN A 46 7.91 -46.87 19.84
CA GLN A 46 7.16 -46.29 18.73
C GLN A 46 5.85 -45.62 19.15
N LEU A 47 5.18 -46.13 20.20
CA LEU A 47 3.95 -45.52 20.73
C LEU A 47 4.20 -44.19 21.44
N LEU A 48 5.45 -43.91 21.78
CA LEU A 48 5.90 -42.67 22.42
C LEU A 48 6.62 -41.76 21.41
N ASN A 49 6.55 -42.05 20.10
CA ASN A 49 7.18 -41.22 19.09
C ASN A 49 6.63 -39.78 19.13
N GLY A 50 7.51 -38.80 19.30
CA GLY A 50 7.13 -37.39 19.48
C GLY A 50 6.82 -36.98 20.92
N ASP A 51 6.75 -37.92 21.88
CA ASP A 51 6.52 -37.59 23.29
C ASP A 51 7.73 -36.91 23.90
N ARG A 52 7.46 -35.92 24.76
CA ARG A 52 8.47 -35.26 25.59
C ARG A 52 8.77 -36.08 26.83
N ILE A 53 10.05 -36.19 27.17
CA ILE A 53 10.56 -36.93 28.32
C ILE A 53 11.63 -36.13 29.05
N HIS A 54 11.71 -36.32 30.36
CA HIS A 54 12.78 -35.77 31.19
C HIS A 54 13.86 -36.83 31.44
N VAL A 55 15.03 -36.66 30.83
CA VAL A 55 16.15 -37.60 30.93
C VAL A 55 16.97 -37.31 32.19
N VAL A 56 17.13 -38.34 33.02
CA VAL A 56 17.78 -38.24 34.35
C VAL A 56 19.12 -38.99 34.44
N GLN A 57 19.41 -39.86 33.48
CA GLN A 57 20.66 -40.63 33.48
C GLN A 57 21.06 -41.06 32.08
N GLU A 58 22.37 -41.10 31.81
CA GLU A 58 22.97 -41.73 30.65
C GLU A 58 23.96 -42.82 31.07
N ILE A 59 24.06 -43.88 30.29
CA ILE A 59 25.08 -44.92 30.47
C ILE A 59 25.70 -45.33 29.13
N VAL A 60 26.93 -45.84 29.21
CA VAL A 60 27.60 -46.56 28.13
C VAL A 60 27.93 -47.97 28.61
N THR A 61 27.57 -48.97 27.81
CA THR A 61 27.83 -50.38 28.12
C THR A 61 29.11 -50.89 27.46
N SER A 62 29.67 -51.99 27.97
CA SER A 62 30.96 -52.56 27.52
C SER A 62 31.00 -53.00 26.05
N ASN A 63 29.84 -53.08 25.38
CA ASN A 63 29.70 -53.32 23.94
C ASN A 63 29.48 -52.03 23.12
N GLY A 64 29.61 -50.85 23.73
CA GLY A 64 29.53 -49.55 23.07
C GLY A 64 28.13 -48.95 22.93
N LEU A 65 27.07 -49.62 23.40
CA LEU A 65 25.70 -49.09 23.33
C LEU A 65 25.50 -47.97 24.36
N LYS A 66 24.72 -46.95 23.97
CA LYS A 66 24.41 -45.79 24.80
C LYS A 66 22.92 -45.79 25.13
N TRP A 67 22.60 -45.48 26.37
CA TRP A 67 21.23 -45.49 26.86
C TRP A 67 20.92 -44.24 27.66
N VAL A 68 19.64 -43.83 27.61
CA VAL A 68 19.06 -42.77 28.43
C VAL A 68 18.03 -43.36 29.37
N ARG A 69 17.88 -42.77 30.56
CA ARG A 69 16.87 -43.16 31.55
C ARG A 69 15.92 -42.01 31.82
N PHE A 70 14.63 -42.31 31.86
CA PHE A 70 13.58 -41.33 32.17
C PHE A 70 12.41 -42.01 32.89
N MET A 71 11.48 -41.21 33.41
CA MET A 71 10.27 -41.69 34.08
C MET A 71 9.14 -41.90 33.07
N HIS A 72 8.57 -43.10 33.01
CA HIS A 72 7.38 -43.40 32.21
C HIS A 72 6.35 -44.14 33.07
N LYS A 73 5.12 -43.61 33.16
CA LYS A 73 4.03 -44.20 33.96
C LYS A 73 4.42 -44.59 35.40
N GLY A 74 5.24 -43.75 36.05
CA GLY A 74 5.70 -43.96 37.43
C GLY A 74 6.86 -44.95 37.60
N GLN A 75 7.44 -45.45 36.50
CA GLN A 75 8.61 -46.34 36.53
C GLN A 75 9.78 -45.76 35.72
N LEU A 76 11.01 -45.98 36.20
CA LEU A 76 12.21 -45.65 35.45
C LEU A 76 12.50 -46.69 34.36
N VAL A 77 12.65 -46.19 33.14
CA VAL A 77 12.84 -46.98 31.93
C VAL A 77 14.09 -46.53 31.18
N TRP A 78 14.73 -47.47 30.47
CA TRP A 78 15.86 -47.22 29.58
C TRP A 78 15.41 -47.26 28.12
N LEU A 79 15.99 -46.37 27.32
CA LEU A 79 15.85 -46.31 25.87
C LEU A 79 17.22 -46.04 25.25
N PHE A 80 17.44 -46.46 24.00
CA PHE A 80 18.67 -46.11 23.28
C PHE A 80 18.85 -44.60 23.22
N LYS A 81 20.07 -44.10 23.46
CA LYS A 81 20.32 -42.66 23.48
C LYS A 81 20.04 -42.03 22.11
N GLU A 82 20.30 -42.77 21.04
CA GLU A 82 20.07 -42.33 19.67
C GLU A 82 18.58 -42.18 19.34
N ALA A 83 17.69 -42.74 20.15
CA ALA A 83 16.23 -42.65 20.02
C ALA A 83 15.63 -41.43 20.71
N VAL A 84 16.46 -40.53 21.25
CA VAL A 84 15.99 -39.29 21.88
C VAL A 84 16.75 -38.09 21.32
N ILE A 85 16.03 -37.00 21.10
CA ILE A 85 16.57 -35.72 20.67
C ILE A 85 16.52 -34.77 21.87
N PRO A 86 17.67 -34.44 22.50
CA PRO A 86 17.71 -33.49 23.60
C PRO A 86 17.17 -32.11 23.18
N LEU A 87 16.23 -31.57 23.95
CA LEU A 87 15.60 -30.26 23.72
C LEU A 87 16.51 -29.09 24.11
N ASN A 88 17.60 -29.35 24.84
CA ASN A 88 18.66 -28.37 25.10
C ASN A 88 19.52 -28.04 23.86
N LEU A 89 19.22 -28.65 22.71
CA LEU A 89 19.85 -28.35 21.41
C LEU A 89 19.01 -27.40 20.53
N LEU A 90 17.78 -27.07 20.91
CA LEU A 90 16.96 -26.11 20.17
C LEU A 90 17.38 -24.68 20.54
N ASP A 91 17.56 -23.86 19.52
CA ASP A 91 17.79 -22.44 19.69
C ASP A 91 16.51 -21.75 20.16
N HIS A 92 16.67 -20.67 20.91
CA HIS A 92 15.55 -19.83 21.31
C HIS A 92 15.65 -18.48 20.61
N VAL A 93 14.50 -17.92 20.26
CA VAL A 93 14.42 -16.57 19.71
C VAL A 93 14.71 -15.59 20.85
N THR A 94 15.88 -14.97 20.82
CA THR A 94 16.29 -13.97 21.82
C THR A 94 15.77 -12.58 21.48
N LYS A 95 15.53 -12.33 20.18
CA LYS A 95 14.93 -11.09 19.69
C LYS A 95 13.96 -11.41 18.56
N TYR A 96 12.72 -10.96 18.68
CA TYR A 96 11.76 -10.99 17.58
C TYR A 96 11.38 -9.56 17.24
N GLU A 97 11.67 -9.17 16.01
CA GLU A 97 11.32 -7.88 15.46
C GLU A 97 10.32 -8.09 14.34
N SER A 98 9.26 -7.30 14.35
CA SER A 98 8.49 -7.04 13.14
C SER A 98 8.98 -5.70 12.62
N PRO A 99 10.15 -5.64 11.93
CA PRO A 99 10.62 -4.39 11.37
C PRO A 99 9.59 -3.87 10.35
N ARG A 100 9.73 -2.61 9.95
CA ARG A 100 9.03 -2.11 8.76
C ARG A 100 9.39 -3.01 7.59
N SER A 101 8.40 -3.72 7.07
CA SER A 101 8.58 -4.70 6.03
C SER A 101 9.19 -4.04 4.78
N TYR A 102 10.15 -4.72 4.18
CA TYR A 102 10.90 -4.23 3.04
C TYR A 102 11.01 -5.32 1.97
N LEU A 103 11.29 -4.93 0.74
CA LEU A 103 11.60 -5.88 -0.33
C LEU A 103 13.08 -6.27 -0.25
N ALA A 104 13.36 -7.56 -0.40
CA ALA A 104 14.71 -8.10 -0.50
C ALA A 104 14.83 -9.00 -1.73
N VAL A 105 16.00 -9.05 -2.36
CA VAL A 105 16.34 -10.13 -3.30
C VAL A 105 17.05 -11.23 -2.51
N ILE A 106 16.63 -12.48 -2.72
CA ILE A 106 17.42 -13.63 -2.28
C ILE A 106 18.68 -13.71 -3.14
N GLN A 107 19.84 -13.60 -2.50
CA GLN A 107 21.15 -13.73 -3.11
C GLN A 107 22.04 -14.62 -2.22
N ASP A 108 22.10 -15.89 -2.58
CA ASP A 108 22.91 -16.93 -1.97
C ASP A 108 23.79 -17.60 -3.03
N ASP A 109 24.87 -16.94 -3.43
CA ASP A 109 25.73 -17.42 -4.51
C ASP A 109 26.65 -18.58 -4.09
N LYS A 110 26.76 -18.90 -2.79
CA LYS A 110 27.82 -19.77 -2.25
C LYS A 110 27.42 -20.71 -1.12
N GLU A 111 26.45 -20.35 -0.28
CA GLU A 111 26.24 -21.01 1.03
C GLU A 111 25.17 -22.10 0.98
N LYS A 112 24.27 -22.08 -0.02
CA LYS A 112 23.08 -22.97 -0.08
C LYS A 112 22.29 -22.91 1.24
N GLU A 113 22.09 -21.69 1.71
CA GLU A 113 21.48 -21.38 2.99
C GLU A 113 20.08 -21.98 3.09
N GLY A 114 19.74 -22.53 4.25
CA GLY A 114 18.48 -23.22 4.44
C GLY A 114 17.29 -22.25 4.44
N ILE A 115 16.21 -22.67 3.79
CA ILE A 115 14.90 -22.05 3.95
C ILE A 115 14.02 -22.98 4.78
N TYR A 116 13.41 -22.42 5.82
CA TYR A 116 12.69 -23.14 6.86
C TYR A 116 11.24 -22.67 6.91
N HIS A 117 10.31 -23.61 6.93
CA HIS A 117 8.89 -23.29 7.02
C HIS A 117 8.49 -22.90 8.45
N ASP A 118 7.63 -21.90 8.53
CA ASP A 118 6.87 -21.42 9.68
C ASP A 118 7.72 -20.83 10.83
N PHE A 119 8.94 -21.30 11.05
CA PHE A 119 9.83 -20.83 12.12
C PHE A 119 11.29 -20.72 11.67
N PRO A 120 12.13 -19.91 12.36
CA PRO A 120 13.57 -19.87 12.10
C PRO A 120 14.25 -21.22 12.34
N PHE A 121 15.42 -21.41 11.74
CA PHE A 121 16.24 -22.61 11.90
C PHE A 121 16.37 -23.03 13.37
N ASN A 122 16.24 -24.34 13.62
CA ASN A 122 16.51 -24.98 14.91
C ASN A 122 15.73 -24.41 16.12
N THR A 123 14.67 -23.63 15.89
CA THR A 123 13.80 -23.12 16.98
C THR A 123 12.68 -24.11 17.35
N ASN A 124 12.45 -25.11 16.50
CA ASN A 124 11.60 -26.27 16.77
C ASN A 124 11.98 -27.49 15.92
N GLN A 125 11.33 -28.62 16.18
CA GLN A 125 11.60 -29.89 15.50
C GLN A 125 11.45 -29.82 13.97
N SER A 126 10.46 -29.07 13.45
CA SER A 126 10.22 -28.99 12.01
C SER A 126 11.25 -28.15 11.25
N THR A 127 12.12 -27.42 11.96
CA THR A 127 13.09 -26.48 11.39
C THR A 127 14.54 -26.87 11.65
N MET A 128 14.79 -28.07 12.18
CA MET A 128 16.15 -28.64 12.29
C MET A 128 16.73 -29.03 10.92
N ILE A 129 15.86 -29.19 9.90
CA ILE A 129 16.23 -29.52 8.53
C ILE A 129 15.60 -28.49 7.60
N SER A 130 16.37 -27.97 6.65
CA SER A 130 15.89 -27.02 5.65
C SER A 130 14.89 -27.68 4.69
N ASN A 131 13.81 -26.97 4.33
CA ASN A 131 12.82 -27.45 3.36
C ASN A 131 13.28 -27.27 1.91
N THR A 132 14.06 -26.22 1.65
CA THR A 132 14.79 -25.99 0.41
C THR A 132 16.02 -25.13 0.73
N ASP A 133 16.87 -24.86 -0.25
CA ASP A 133 17.98 -23.91 -0.15
C ASP A 133 17.65 -22.59 -0.87
N ALA A 134 18.22 -21.49 -0.37
CA ALA A 134 18.05 -20.13 -0.86
C ALA A 134 18.70 -19.93 -2.24
N HIS A 135 19.78 -20.65 -2.54
CA HIS A 135 20.44 -20.63 -3.84
C HIS A 135 19.47 -20.92 -5.02
N LYS A 136 18.54 -21.87 -4.85
CA LYS A 136 17.48 -22.14 -5.86
C LYS A 136 16.53 -20.96 -6.11
N LEU A 137 16.47 -20.01 -5.18
CA LEU A 137 15.65 -18.81 -5.26
C LEU A 137 16.50 -17.57 -5.59
N ASN A 138 17.76 -17.72 -6.02
CA ASN A 138 18.58 -16.58 -6.39
C ASN A 138 17.90 -15.68 -7.42
N GLY A 139 17.88 -14.37 -7.13
CA GLY A 139 17.20 -13.37 -7.94
C GLY A 139 15.70 -13.22 -7.63
N THR A 140 15.12 -14.06 -6.78
CA THR A 140 13.73 -13.93 -6.35
C THR A 140 13.59 -12.73 -5.41
N VAL A 141 12.67 -11.82 -5.75
CA VAL A 141 12.25 -10.74 -4.86
C VAL A 141 11.27 -11.31 -3.83
N VAL A 142 11.56 -11.11 -2.56
CA VAL A 142 10.71 -11.49 -1.43
C VAL A 142 10.39 -10.27 -0.59
N GLN A 143 9.25 -10.33 0.09
CA GLN A 143 8.89 -9.34 1.09
C GLN A 143 9.25 -9.85 2.48
N VAL A 144 10.13 -9.12 3.16
CA VAL A 144 10.53 -9.43 4.53
C VAL A 144 9.47 -8.93 5.50
N LEU A 145 8.88 -9.84 6.29
CA LEU A 145 7.75 -9.56 7.18
C LEU A 145 8.16 -9.46 8.65
N ALA A 146 9.15 -10.26 9.06
CA ALA A 146 9.68 -10.27 10.42
C ALA A 146 11.17 -10.63 10.39
N GLU A 147 11.88 -10.27 11.45
CA GLU A 147 13.25 -10.72 11.71
C GLU A 147 13.33 -11.33 13.11
N ALA A 148 14.03 -12.45 13.24
CA ALA A 148 14.22 -13.16 14.50
C ALA A 148 15.71 -13.43 14.69
N THR A 149 16.27 -12.98 15.81
CA THR A 149 17.62 -13.36 16.22
C THR A 149 17.53 -14.58 17.12
N ILE A 150 18.28 -15.63 16.78
CA ILE A 150 18.36 -16.88 17.53
C ILE A 150 19.70 -16.96 18.25
N SER A 151 19.65 -17.33 19.54
CA SER A 151 20.82 -17.57 20.40
C SER A 151 21.92 -16.49 20.32
N ASP A 152 21.52 -15.23 20.13
CA ASP A 152 22.35 -14.02 20.08
C ASP A 152 23.46 -13.94 19.01
N HIS A 153 23.40 -14.78 17.96
CA HIS A 153 24.45 -14.81 16.92
C HIS A 153 23.94 -14.74 15.47
N GLU A 154 22.72 -15.18 15.18
CA GLU A 154 22.21 -15.22 13.80
C GLU A 154 20.81 -14.61 13.68
N THR A 155 20.61 -13.74 12.68
CA THR A 155 19.30 -13.16 12.38
C THR A 155 18.70 -13.84 11.15
N TYR A 156 17.49 -14.35 11.30
CA TYR A 156 16.65 -14.87 10.23
C TYR A 156 15.58 -13.85 9.87
N ALA A 157 15.23 -13.80 8.60
CA ALA A 157 14.18 -12.94 8.07
C ALA A 157 13.08 -13.82 7.47
N SER A 158 11.83 -13.45 7.73
CA SER A 158 10.68 -14.19 7.26
C SER A 158 10.10 -13.59 5.99
N PHE A 159 9.61 -14.43 5.10
CA PHE A 159 8.87 -14.06 3.91
C PHE A 159 7.84 -15.14 3.63
N ILE A 160 6.78 -14.84 2.87
CA ILE A 160 5.82 -15.88 2.51
C ILE A 160 6.01 -16.30 1.06
N ARG A 161 5.90 -17.60 0.80
CA ARG A 161 5.93 -18.18 -0.54
C ARG A 161 4.99 -19.38 -0.57
N HIS A 162 4.16 -19.48 -1.63
CA HIS A 162 3.14 -20.52 -1.78
C HIS A 162 2.27 -20.70 -0.53
N ASP A 163 1.72 -19.60 -0.03
CA ASP A 163 0.85 -19.56 1.16
C ASP A 163 1.47 -20.06 2.47
N ARG A 164 2.80 -20.20 2.53
CA ARG A 164 3.50 -20.66 3.73
C ARG A 164 4.59 -19.71 4.17
N LEU A 165 4.66 -19.44 5.47
CA LEU A 165 5.72 -18.61 6.03
C LEU A 165 7.04 -19.36 5.88
N ASN A 166 8.06 -18.66 5.42
CA ASN A 166 9.41 -19.17 5.24
C ASN A 166 10.36 -18.26 6.01
N TRP A 167 11.45 -18.82 6.50
CA TRP A 167 12.53 -18.12 7.17
C TRP A 167 13.84 -18.49 6.51
N VAL A 168 14.70 -17.51 6.31
CA VAL A 168 16.05 -17.67 5.77
C VAL A 168 17.00 -16.76 6.52
N LYS A 169 18.29 -17.07 6.61
CA LYS A 169 19.23 -16.14 7.23
C LYS A 169 19.19 -14.79 6.50
N LYS A 170 19.19 -13.70 7.27
CA LYS A 170 19.09 -12.33 6.74
C LYS A 170 20.27 -11.98 5.83
N ASN A 171 21.44 -12.58 6.03
CA ASN A 171 22.65 -12.30 5.25
C ASN A 171 22.52 -12.67 3.75
N VAL A 172 21.65 -13.61 3.39
CA VAL A 172 21.35 -13.94 1.99
C VAL A 172 20.22 -13.09 1.40
N LEU A 173 19.72 -12.12 2.16
CA LEU A 173 18.75 -11.14 1.69
C LEU A 173 19.45 -9.80 1.46
N LYS A 174 19.49 -9.39 0.20
CA LYS A 174 19.89 -8.04 -0.16
C LYS A 174 18.65 -7.16 -0.09
N ASN A 175 18.58 -6.25 0.88
CA ASN A 175 17.53 -5.23 0.89
C ASN A 175 17.58 -4.42 -0.41
N ILE A 176 16.46 -4.34 -1.11
CA ILE A 176 16.29 -3.67 -2.41
C ILE A 176 15.24 -2.55 -2.33
N GLY A 177 15.05 -1.90 -1.19
CA GLY A 177 14.12 -0.78 -1.10
C GLY A 177 14.20 -0.03 0.23
N ASN A 178 13.43 1.06 0.31
CA ASN A 178 13.25 1.77 1.57
C ASN A 178 12.15 1.12 2.41
N GLU A 179 12.20 1.32 3.72
CA GLU A 179 11.15 0.93 4.65
C GLU A 179 9.87 1.74 4.40
N LEU A 180 8.89 1.14 3.71
CA LEU A 180 7.56 1.69 3.51
C LEU A 180 6.54 0.99 4.43
N PRO A 181 5.37 1.60 4.70
CA PRO A 181 4.25 0.88 5.25
C PRO A 181 3.94 -0.37 4.41
N LEU A 182 3.49 -1.44 5.06
CA LEU A 182 3.05 -2.66 4.40
C LEU A 182 1.59 -2.93 4.69
N MET A 183 0.84 -3.23 3.64
CA MET A 183 -0.45 -3.91 3.73
C MET A 183 -0.38 -5.32 3.15
N THR A 184 -0.80 -6.34 3.92
CA THR A 184 -0.98 -7.70 3.42
C THR A 184 -2.46 -8.08 3.47
N ILE A 185 -2.96 -8.67 2.39
CA ILE A 185 -4.33 -9.19 2.29
C ILE A 185 -4.26 -10.69 2.08
N ARG A 186 -5.04 -11.47 2.85
CA ARG A 186 -5.09 -12.93 2.76
C ARG A 186 -6.54 -13.42 2.71
N GLY A 187 -6.90 -14.09 1.62
CA GLY A 187 -8.24 -14.61 1.36
C GLY A 187 -8.42 -15.00 -0.11
N ASP A 188 -9.54 -15.65 -0.45
CA ASP A 188 -9.83 -15.96 -1.86
C ASP A 188 -10.22 -14.68 -2.63
N VAL A 189 -9.29 -14.19 -3.44
CA VAL A 189 -9.47 -13.01 -4.31
C VAL A 189 -9.76 -13.37 -5.76
N SER A 190 -9.84 -14.68 -6.11
CA SER A 190 -9.90 -15.15 -7.50
C SER A 190 -11.13 -14.67 -8.27
N GLN A 191 -12.19 -14.30 -7.56
CA GLN A 191 -13.46 -13.85 -8.10
C GLN A 191 -13.72 -12.35 -7.87
N MET A 192 -12.75 -11.62 -7.31
CA MET A 192 -12.92 -10.22 -6.97
C MET A 192 -13.11 -9.34 -8.20
N ARG A 193 -14.09 -8.43 -8.13
CA ARG A 193 -14.48 -7.49 -9.18
C ARG A 193 -15.42 -6.42 -8.60
N SER A 194 -15.70 -5.37 -9.36
CA SER A 194 -16.43 -4.18 -8.88
C SER A 194 -17.79 -4.51 -8.26
N GLU A 195 -18.54 -5.44 -8.86
CA GLU A 195 -19.87 -5.88 -8.43
C GLU A 195 -19.86 -7.06 -7.44
N LYS A 196 -18.71 -7.71 -7.24
CA LYS A 196 -18.55 -8.82 -6.30
C LYS A 196 -17.37 -8.54 -5.37
N PRO A 197 -17.60 -7.78 -4.27
CA PRO A 197 -16.61 -7.63 -3.23
C PRO A 197 -16.33 -8.98 -2.55
N ILE A 198 -15.10 -9.17 -2.09
CA ILE A 198 -14.66 -10.33 -1.31
C ILE A 198 -14.34 -9.89 0.12
N VAL A 199 -14.35 -10.83 1.08
CA VAL A 199 -13.87 -10.59 2.44
C VAL A 199 -12.54 -11.32 2.63
N ALA A 200 -11.56 -10.64 3.20
CA ALA A 200 -10.22 -11.17 3.44
C ALA A 200 -9.67 -10.67 4.78
N ASN A 201 -8.66 -11.36 5.30
CA ASN A 201 -7.86 -10.85 6.42
C ASN A 201 -6.89 -9.78 5.91
N LEU A 202 -6.78 -8.68 6.63
CA LEU A 202 -5.86 -7.59 6.34
C LEU A 202 -4.95 -7.35 7.54
N ASN A 203 -3.64 -7.29 7.26
CA ASN A 203 -2.67 -6.69 8.17
C ASN A 203 -2.12 -5.41 7.54
N TYR A 204 -1.95 -4.39 8.36
CA TYR A 204 -1.23 -3.19 7.98
C TYR A 204 -0.22 -2.83 9.06
N TYR A 205 0.99 -2.44 8.66
CA TYR A 205 2.05 -2.05 9.56
C TYR A 205 2.82 -0.83 9.04
N ASN A 206 3.08 0.12 9.93
CA ASN A 206 4.17 1.10 9.82
C ASN A 206 4.81 1.28 11.22
N SER A 207 5.75 2.23 11.40
CA SER A 207 6.40 2.39 12.72
C SER A 207 5.48 2.71 13.89
N ASN A 208 4.33 3.31 13.60
CA ASN A 208 3.47 3.90 14.62
C ASN A 208 2.16 3.11 14.77
N VAL A 209 1.78 2.35 13.75
CA VAL A 209 0.46 1.73 13.62
C VAL A 209 0.64 0.29 13.15
N SER A 210 0.02 -0.63 13.88
CA SER A 210 -0.16 -2.03 13.48
C SER A 210 -1.64 -2.37 13.58
N VAL A 211 -2.20 -2.90 12.51
CA VAL A 211 -3.62 -3.24 12.38
C VAL A 211 -3.75 -4.65 11.85
N ASN A 212 -4.51 -5.47 12.56
CA ASN A 212 -5.06 -6.74 12.06
C ASN A 212 -6.59 -6.62 12.07
N CYS A 213 -7.24 -6.96 10.96
CA CYS A 213 -8.68 -6.85 10.80
C CYS A 213 -9.20 -7.67 9.62
N PHE A 214 -10.53 -7.70 9.46
CA PHE A 214 -11.17 -8.16 8.24
C PHE A 214 -11.36 -6.98 7.29
N ALA A 215 -11.24 -7.21 6.00
CA ALA A 215 -11.45 -6.20 4.98
C ALA A 215 -12.36 -6.74 3.88
N LYS A 216 -13.37 -5.95 3.52
CA LYS A 216 -14.14 -6.14 2.30
C LYS A 216 -13.45 -5.37 1.17
N LEU A 217 -13.10 -6.07 0.09
CA LEU A 217 -12.28 -5.56 -1.00
C LEU A 217 -13.00 -5.71 -2.34
N LYS A 218 -12.94 -4.69 -3.20
CA LYS A 218 -13.40 -4.77 -4.60
C LYS A 218 -12.53 -3.92 -5.53
N ASN A 219 -12.48 -4.30 -6.81
CA ASN A 219 -11.85 -3.48 -7.84
C ASN A 219 -12.63 -2.17 -8.03
N ILE A 220 -11.94 -1.06 -8.27
CA ILE A 220 -12.55 0.26 -8.51
C ILE A 220 -11.91 1.01 -9.69
N GLY A 221 -12.61 2.08 -10.09
CA GLY A 221 -12.26 2.98 -11.18
C GLY A 221 -12.86 2.56 -12.51
N ARG A 222 -12.77 3.45 -13.50
CA ARG A 222 -13.45 3.30 -14.79
C ARG A 222 -12.56 2.63 -15.84
N SER A 223 -11.39 3.19 -16.10
CA SER A 223 -10.38 2.62 -17.00
C SER A 223 -9.45 1.63 -16.27
N SER A 224 -9.14 1.90 -15.00
CA SER A 224 -8.22 1.13 -14.16
C SER A 224 -8.66 -0.30 -13.87
N VAL A 225 -9.97 -0.57 -13.88
CA VAL A 225 -10.51 -1.94 -13.73
C VAL A 225 -10.06 -2.87 -14.86
N HIS A 226 -9.67 -2.33 -16.02
CA HIS A 226 -9.16 -3.10 -17.16
C HIS A 226 -7.61 -3.20 -17.19
N GLN A 227 -6.91 -2.59 -16.23
CA GLN A 227 -5.46 -2.66 -16.14
C GLN A 227 -5.03 -3.96 -15.42
N PRO A 228 -3.85 -4.53 -15.74
CA PRO A 228 -3.32 -5.69 -15.02
C PRO A 228 -3.15 -5.47 -13.52
N LYS A 229 -2.76 -4.25 -13.13
CA LYS A 229 -2.60 -3.83 -11.74
C LYS A 229 -3.83 -3.00 -11.34
N HIS A 230 -4.69 -3.55 -10.48
CA HIS A 230 -5.98 -2.95 -10.17
C HIS A 230 -5.91 -1.94 -9.02
N ASN A 231 -6.82 -0.97 -9.05
CA ASN A 231 -7.16 -0.14 -7.90
C ASN A 231 -8.23 -0.85 -7.06
N TYR A 232 -8.22 -0.65 -5.74
CA TYR A 232 -9.16 -1.31 -4.83
C TYR A 232 -9.88 -0.34 -3.91
N LYS A 233 -11.16 -0.60 -3.62
CA LYS A 233 -11.83 -0.06 -2.41
C LYS A 233 -11.69 -1.08 -1.29
N LEU A 234 -11.33 -0.58 -0.11
CA LEU A 234 -11.22 -1.30 1.15
C LEU A 234 -12.27 -0.78 2.13
N GLU A 235 -13.00 -1.69 2.77
CA GLU A 235 -13.81 -1.40 3.95
C GLU A 235 -13.35 -2.31 5.09
N LEU A 236 -12.92 -1.74 6.22
CA LEU A 236 -12.30 -2.44 7.34
C LEU A 236 -13.32 -2.79 8.42
N PHE A 237 -13.22 -4.00 8.98
CA PHE A 237 -14.16 -4.55 9.96
C PHE A 237 -13.43 -5.26 11.11
N GLN A 238 -14.07 -5.25 12.28
CA GLN A 238 -13.58 -5.96 13.46
C GLN A 238 -13.90 -7.47 13.41
N ASP A 239 -14.90 -7.85 12.60
CA ASP A 239 -15.44 -9.20 12.48
C ASP A 239 -15.54 -9.66 11.01
N GLU A 240 -15.44 -10.97 10.80
CA GLU A 240 -15.49 -11.60 9.48
C GLU A 240 -16.84 -11.43 8.77
N ALA A 241 -17.93 -11.32 9.52
CA ALA A 241 -19.26 -11.07 8.98
C ALA A 241 -19.44 -9.63 8.46
N CYS A 242 -18.42 -8.78 8.60
CA CYS A 242 -18.42 -7.38 8.19
C CYS A 242 -19.58 -6.57 8.79
N THR A 243 -19.89 -6.79 10.07
CA THR A 243 -21.00 -6.10 10.75
C THR A 243 -20.55 -4.92 11.61
N LYS A 244 -19.28 -4.87 12.01
CA LYS A 244 -18.71 -3.83 12.87
C LYS A 244 -17.55 -3.14 12.17
N PRO A 245 -17.77 -1.94 11.59
CA PRO A 245 -16.69 -1.17 10.98
C PRO A 245 -15.52 -0.94 11.94
N LYS A 246 -14.31 -1.00 11.42
CA LYS A 246 -13.07 -0.70 12.15
C LYS A 246 -12.51 0.64 11.71
N VAL A 247 -12.90 1.69 12.43
CA VAL A 247 -12.34 3.03 12.24
C VAL A 247 -10.93 3.06 12.80
N VAL A 248 -9.95 3.34 11.95
CA VAL A 248 -8.54 3.43 12.32
C VAL A 248 -7.87 4.53 11.51
N GLN A 249 -6.77 5.10 12.00
CA GLN A 249 -5.94 6.03 11.24
C GLN A 249 -4.65 5.31 10.81
N LEU A 250 -4.56 4.94 9.53
CA LEU A 250 -3.39 4.18 9.01
C LEU A 250 -2.14 5.04 8.77
N SER A 251 -2.30 6.34 8.53
CA SER A 251 -1.21 7.32 8.36
C SER A 251 -1.61 8.66 8.94
N THR A 252 -0.65 9.47 9.39
CA THR A 252 -0.91 10.85 9.83
C THR A 252 -1.38 11.76 8.68
N LYS A 253 -1.21 11.35 7.42
CA LYS A 253 -1.70 12.08 6.23
C LYS A 253 -3.14 11.75 5.86
N VAL A 254 -3.70 10.71 6.48
CA VAL A 254 -5.04 10.20 6.18
C VAL A 254 -5.86 10.29 7.46
N ARG A 255 -7.12 10.71 7.39
CA ARG A 255 -7.97 10.75 8.58
C ARG A 255 -8.27 9.33 9.10
N ALA A 256 -8.77 9.24 10.33
CA ALA A 256 -9.33 8.00 10.83
C ALA A 256 -10.61 7.66 10.05
N THR A 257 -10.67 6.45 9.49
CA THR A 257 -11.85 5.93 8.78
C THR A 257 -11.80 4.40 8.75
N SER A 258 -12.92 3.78 8.41
CA SER A 258 -12.99 2.35 8.05
C SER A 258 -12.90 2.14 6.54
N GLU A 259 -12.94 3.18 5.71
CA GLU A 259 -12.98 3.04 4.26
C GLU A 259 -11.78 3.70 3.57
N TYR A 260 -11.12 2.96 2.68
CA TYR A 260 -9.90 3.40 2.00
C TYR A 260 -9.99 3.12 0.50
N ALA A 261 -9.29 3.94 -0.29
CA ALA A 261 -9.00 3.67 -1.69
C ALA A 261 -7.51 3.31 -1.83
N LEU A 262 -7.22 2.21 -2.50
CA LEU A 262 -5.87 1.81 -2.91
C LEU A 262 -5.69 2.10 -4.40
N ASN A 263 -4.71 2.94 -4.73
CA ASN A 263 -4.36 3.30 -6.09
C ASN A 263 -3.04 2.64 -6.48
N SER A 264 -3.07 1.92 -7.60
CA SER A 264 -1.93 1.19 -8.15
C SER A 264 -0.88 2.09 -8.81
N GLY A 265 -1.31 3.25 -9.31
CA GLY A 265 -0.51 4.13 -10.17
C GLY A 265 0.00 3.44 -11.43
N TYR A 266 -0.71 2.43 -11.96
CA TYR A 266 -0.21 1.59 -13.05
C TYR A 266 0.22 2.36 -14.32
N THR A 267 -0.40 3.50 -14.62
CA THR A 267 -0.04 4.32 -15.79
C THR A 267 1.16 5.23 -15.53
N ASP A 268 1.43 5.60 -14.27
CA ASP A 268 2.60 6.38 -13.84
C ASP A 268 3.64 5.46 -13.19
N ALA A 269 4.62 5.00 -13.96
CA ALA A 269 5.71 4.16 -13.48
C ALA A 269 6.53 4.78 -12.33
N THR A 270 6.42 6.09 -12.12
CA THR A 270 7.08 6.79 -11.01
C THR A 270 6.28 6.75 -9.71
N ASN A 271 4.98 6.48 -9.80
CA ASN A 271 3.99 6.54 -8.71
C ASN A 271 4.01 7.88 -7.94
N SER A 272 4.58 8.94 -8.53
CA SER A 272 4.96 10.16 -7.82
C SER A 272 4.01 11.31 -8.07
N ARG A 273 3.43 11.39 -9.28
CA ARG A 273 2.67 12.56 -9.75
C ARG A 273 1.46 12.85 -8.87
N GLY A 274 0.55 11.88 -8.72
CA GLY A 274 -0.67 12.05 -7.92
C GLY A 274 -0.39 12.48 -6.48
N THR A 275 0.67 11.96 -5.85
CA THR A 275 1.04 12.34 -4.47
C THR A 275 1.65 13.74 -4.40
N VAL A 276 2.62 14.04 -5.27
CA VAL A 276 3.35 15.31 -5.25
C VAL A 276 2.44 16.45 -5.69
N ASP A 277 1.59 16.23 -6.69
CA ASP A 277 0.67 17.23 -7.23
C ASP A 277 -0.46 17.54 -6.24
N ALA A 278 -0.98 16.55 -5.51
CA ALA A 278 -1.91 16.80 -4.39
C ALA A 278 -1.30 17.69 -3.30
N GLN A 279 -0.03 17.46 -2.94
CA GLN A 279 0.69 18.29 -1.96
C GLN A 279 1.02 19.70 -2.49
N ILE A 280 1.22 19.85 -3.80
CA ILE A 280 1.39 21.16 -4.43
C ILE A 280 0.08 21.92 -4.35
N TRP A 281 -1.04 21.30 -4.73
CA TRP A 281 -2.37 21.90 -4.66
C TRP A 281 -2.73 22.31 -3.22
N GLU A 282 -2.47 21.47 -2.23
CA GLU A 282 -2.65 21.81 -0.81
C GLU A 282 -1.90 23.09 -0.43
N SER A 283 -0.67 23.24 -0.91
CA SER A 283 0.13 24.44 -0.64
C SER A 283 -0.37 25.67 -1.40
N ILE A 284 -1.01 25.50 -2.56
CA ILE A 284 -1.68 26.59 -3.30
C ILE A 284 -2.87 27.08 -2.49
N VAL A 285 -3.78 26.19 -2.09
CA VAL A 285 -4.98 26.55 -1.30
C VAL A 285 -4.58 27.19 0.03
N ALA A 286 -3.57 26.64 0.72
CA ALA A 286 -3.04 27.22 1.96
C ALA A 286 -2.48 28.65 1.80
N SER A 287 -2.14 29.07 0.57
CA SER A 287 -1.62 30.40 0.26
C SER A 287 -2.70 31.38 -0.24
N GLU A 288 -3.95 30.94 -0.39
CA GLU A 288 -5.05 31.84 -0.77
C GLU A 288 -5.33 32.86 0.34
N LYS A 289 -5.70 34.07 -0.06
CA LYS A 289 -6.07 35.15 0.87
C LYS A 289 -7.45 34.91 1.48
N LYS A 290 -8.34 34.23 0.75
CA LYS A 290 -9.72 33.96 1.17
C LYS A 290 -10.12 32.50 0.94
N VAL A 291 -9.54 31.60 1.73
CA VAL A 291 -10.02 30.20 1.81
C VAL A 291 -11.39 30.17 2.48
N ALA A 292 -12.33 29.40 1.93
CA ALA A 292 -13.63 29.18 2.55
C ALA A 292 -13.48 28.58 3.97
N PRO A 293 -14.20 29.07 5.00
CA PRO A 293 -14.02 28.61 6.38
C PRO A 293 -14.15 27.10 6.56
N ARG A 294 -15.15 26.48 5.91
CA ARG A 294 -15.36 25.02 5.94
C ARG A 294 -14.20 24.26 5.31
N LEU A 295 -13.64 24.75 4.22
CA LEU A 295 -12.48 24.12 3.57
C LEU A 295 -11.23 24.25 4.44
N LYS A 296 -11.05 25.38 5.13
CA LYS A 296 -9.94 25.59 6.08
C LYS A 296 -9.99 24.65 7.28
N GLU A 297 -11.18 24.28 7.72
CA GLU A 297 -11.42 23.31 8.80
C GLU A 297 -11.34 21.85 8.32
N ALA A 298 -11.59 21.62 7.03
CA ALA A 298 -11.51 20.30 6.43
C ALA A 298 -10.07 19.76 6.42
N PRO A 299 -9.87 18.43 6.57
CA PRO A 299 -8.54 17.83 6.47
C PRO A 299 -7.88 18.20 5.16
N HIS A 300 -6.63 18.68 5.24
CA HIS A 300 -5.82 19.05 4.08
C HIS A 300 -6.58 19.92 3.05
N PHE A 301 -7.43 20.85 3.51
CA PHE A 301 -8.21 21.73 2.63
C PHE A 301 -9.08 21.01 1.60
N GLY A 302 -9.70 19.88 1.94
CA GLY A 302 -10.54 19.15 0.97
C GLY A 302 -9.80 18.10 0.13
N ILE A 303 -8.50 17.96 0.33
CA ILE A 303 -7.59 17.25 -0.58
C ILE A 303 -7.21 15.93 0.06
N LEU A 304 -7.39 14.85 -0.70
CA LEU A 304 -6.89 13.55 -0.27
C LEU A 304 -5.41 13.46 -0.59
N ILE A 305 -4.56 13.48 0.43
CA ILE A 305 -3.11 13.31 0.29
C ILE A 305 -2.76 11.81 0.34
N PRO A 306 -2.28 11.20 -0.75
CA PRO A 306 -1.95 9.79 -0.75
C PRO A 306 -0.74 9.45 0.14
N GLU A 307 -0.80 8.30 0.80
CA GLU A 307 0.33 7.65 1.46
C GLU A 307 0.80 6.46 0.64
N ASN A 308 2.10 6.35 0.35
CA ASN A 308 2.64 5.21 -0.38
C ASN A 308 2.92 4.03 0.57
N MET A 309 2.70 2.83 0.08
CA MET A 309 2.92 1.58 0.80
C MET A 309 3.30 0.46 -0.16
N LEU A 310 3.81 -0.64 0.39
CA LEU A 310 3.89 -1.91 -0.32
C LEU A 310 2.60 -2.71 -0.08
N LEU A 311 2.10 -3.39 -1.12
CA LEU A 311 0.94 -4.28 -1.04
C LEU A 311 1.37 -5.72 -1.36
N ALA A 312 0.85 -6.68 -0.62
CA ALA A 312 0.89 -8.10 -0.97
C ALA A 312 -0.49 -8.73 -0.80
N ILE A 313 -0.90 -9.57 -1.75
CA ILE A 313 -2.18 -10.29 -1.72
C ILE A 313 -1.87 -11.78 -1.84
N ASN A 314 -2.34 -12.59 -0.88
CA ASN A 314 -1.99 -14.00 -0.75
C ASN A 314 -0.49 -14.25 -0.91
N ASN A 315 0.30 -13.32 -0.34
CA ASN A 315 1.75 -13.37 -0.32
C ASN A 315 2.44 -13.09 -1.64
N ASP A 316 1.68 -12.87 -2.70
CA ASP A 316 2.21 -12.38 -3.97
C ASP A 316 2.41 -10.87 -3.86
N PRO A 317 3.65 -10.37 -4.05
CA PRO A 317 3.92 -8.95 -4.00
C PRO A 317 3.17 -8.26 -5.14
N GLN A 318 2.32 -7.30 -4.77
CA GLN A 318 1.66 -6.40 -5.73
C GLN A 318 2.46 -5.11 -5.93
N GLY A 319 3.60 -4.96 -5.24
CA GLY A 319 4.50 -3.83 -5.41
C GLY A 319 4.03 -2.55 -4.72
N LEU A 320 4.42 -1.41 -5.29
CA LEU A 320 4.16 -0.07 -4.77
C LEU A 320 2.71 0.33 -5.04
N TYR A 321 2.02 0.75 -4.00
CA TYR A 321 0.69 1.33 -4.05
C TYR A 321 0.68 2.66 -3.31
N SER A 322 -0.38 3.42 -3.51
CA SER A 322 -0.75 4.50 -2.59
C SER A 322 -2.14 4.28 -2.05
N PHE A 323 -2.44 4.86 -0.89
CA PHE A 323 -3.79 4.85 -0.34
C PHE A 323 -4.22 6.22 0.17
N THR A 324 -5.52 6.45 0.09
CA THR A 324 -6.22 7.58 0.72
C THR A 324 -7.39 7.04 1.54
N ALA A 325 -7.99 7.88 2.37
CA ALA A 325 -9.35 7.62 2.82
C ALA A 325 -10.26 7.51 1.59
N TRP A 326 -11.33 6.72 1.70
CA TRP A 326 -12.43 6.84 0.76
C TRP A 326 -13.02 8.25 0.89
N ARG A 327 -13.22 8.93 -0.23
CA ARG A 327 -13.72 10.31 -0.20
C ARG A 327 -15.12 10.30 0.42
N GLU A 328 -15.28 11.10 1.47
CA GLU A 328 -16.58 11.42 2.06
C GLU A 328 -16.89 12.92 1.88
N ALA A 329 -18.15 13.31 2.08
CA ALA A 329 -18.57 14.70 1.96
C ALA A 329 -17.81 15.59 2.97
N GLU A 330 -17.57 15.05 4.16
CA GLU A 330 -16.90 15.68 5.29
C GLU A 330 -15.43 15.97 4.99
N ASP A 331 -14.77 15.17 4.13
CA ASP A 331 -13.41 15.44 3.66
C ASP A 331 -13.36 16.78 2.92
N LEU A 332 -14.44 17.17 2.24
CA LEU A 332 -14.62 18.44 1.54
C LEU A 332 -15.28 19.53 2.41
N GLY A 333 -15.56 19.25 3.69
CA GLY A 333 -16.29 20.15 4.58
C GLY A 333 -17.79 20.27 4.28
N LEU A 334 -18.35 19.33 3.50
CA LEU A 334 -19.75 19.27 3.08
C LEU A 334 -20.58 18.40 4.03
N LYS A 335 -21.91 18.54 3.95
CA LYS A 335 -22.87 17.59 4.52
C LYS A 335 -23.45 16.75 3.38
N SER A 336 -23.37 15.42 3.51
CA SER A 336 -23.71 14.47 2.45
C SER A 336 -25.17 14.49 1.95
N ASN A 337 -26.10 15.08 2.70
CA ASN A 337 -27.53 15.11 2.39
C ASN A 337 -28.12 16.52 2.24
N ASP A 338 -27.30 17.57 2.25
CA ASP A 338 -27.76 18.95 2.13
C ASP A 338 -27.74 19.36 0.65
N PRO A 339 -28.90 19.66 0.03
CA PRO A 339 -28.96 19.99 -1.40
C PRO A 339 -28.27 21.31 -1.77
N LYS A 340 -27.82 22.11 -0.78
CA LYS A 340 -27.02 23.33 -0.99
C LYS A 340 -25.52 23.08 -0.87
N GLN A 341 -25.12 21.94 -0.33
CA GLN A 341 -23.72 21.57 -0.15
C GLN A 341 -23.34 20.52 -1.19
N ILE A 342 -22.98 21.02 -2.37
CA ILE A 342 -22.88 20.21 -3.57
C ILE A 342 -21.40 20.00 -3.91
N ALA A 343 -21.06 18.81 -4.36
CA ALA A 343 -19.82 18.52 -5.09
C ALA A 343 -20.17 17.87 -6.42
N ILE A 344 -19.70 18.46 -7.52
CA ILE A 344 -19.80 17.90 -8.87
C ILE A 344 -18.39 17.71 -9.43
N MET A 345 -18.21 16.71 -10.27
CA MET A 345 -16.97 16.46 -10.99
C MET A 345 -17.24 16.50 -12.48
N GLY A 346 -16.52 17.34 -13.22
CA GLY A 346 -16.59 17.36 -14.67
C GLY A 346 -16.21 16.00 -15.23
N ASN A 347 -17.04 15.50 -16.15
CA ASN A 347 -16.75 14.32 -16.93
C ASN A 347 -16.46 14.75 -18.37
N ASN A 348 -15.53 14.03 -19.01
CA ASN A 348 -15.41 13.90 -20.46
C ASN A 348 -14.75 15.09 -21.21
N GLY A 349 -13.42 15.12 -21.27
CA GLY A 349 -12.66 16.11 -22.05
C GLY A 349 -12.31 15.74 -23.51
N PHE A 350 -12.51 14.48 -23.93
CA PHE A 350 -11.96 13.98 -25.21
C PHE A 350 -12.78 12.91 -25.95
N SER A 351 -14.03 12.60 -25.57
CA SER A 351 -14.87 11.76 -26.43
C SER A 351 -15.64 12.62 -27.44
N ASP A 352 -15.98 12.04 -28.60
CA ASP A 352 -16.79 12.66 -29.66
C ASP A 352 -18.24 12.99 -29.23
N ASN A 353 -18.52 13.00 -27.93
CA ASN A 353 -19.82 13.29 -27.35
C ASN A 353 -19.99 14.81 -27.14
N LYS A 354 -21.16 15.32 -27.54
CA LYS A 354 -21.46 16.75 -27.68
C LYS A 354 -21.85 17.46 -26.37
N ASN A 355 -21.80 16.76 -25.25
CA ASN A 355 -22.11 17.35 -23.94
C ASN A 355 -20.83 17.34 -23.10
N LEU A 356 -20.10 18.46 -23.14
CA LEU A 356 -18.87 18.68 -22.39
C LEU A 356 -19.15 19.68 -21.26
N GLU A 357 -18.28 19.68 -20.26
CA GLU A 357 -18.31 20.66 -19.17
C GLU A 357 -18.47 22.09 -19.72
N PHE A 358 -19.50 22.81 -19.25
CA PHE A 358 -19.79 24.18 -19.67
C PHE A 358 -20.00 24.38 -21.19
N THR A 359 -20.55 23.41 -21.94
CA THR A 359 -20.99 23.65 -23.34
C THR A 359 -22.45 24.04 -23.51
N HIS A 360 -23.29 23.84 -22.49
CA HIS A 360 -24.72 24.16 -22.49
C HIS A 360 -25.12 25.00 -21.27
N SER A 361 -26.23 25.73 -21.33
CA SER A 361 -26.72 26.55 -20.21
C SER A 361 -27.41 25.76 -19.09
N THR A 362 -27.54 24.45 -19.22
CA THR A 362 -28.02 23.51 -18.19
C THR A 362 -27.05 22.34 -18.08
N ALA A 363 -26.99 21.69 -16.91
CA ALA A 363 -26.11 20.55 -16.66
C ALA A 363 -26.85 19.21 -16.64
N ASN A 364 -26.28 18.18 -17.29
CA ASN A 364 -26.67 16.80 -17.04
C ASN A 364 -25.87 16.22 -15.85
N LEU A 365 -26.58 15.82 -14.80
CA LEU A 365 -25.99 15.22 -13.58
C LEU A 365 -26.08 13.69 -13.55
N ASP A 366 -26.30 13.07 -14.71
CA ASP A 366 -26.41 11.62 -14.91
C ASP A 366 -25.07 10.93 -15.19
N GLY A 367 -23.96 11.67 -15.07
CA GLY A 367 -22.62 11.20 -15.40
C GLY A 367 -22.19 11.48 -16.85
N SER A 368 -23.02 12.11 -17.68
CA SER A 368 -22.60 12.54 -19.03
C SER A 368 -21.75 13.81 -19.00
N ASP A 369 -22.25 14.91 -18.41
CA ASP A 369 -21.52 16.17 -18.28
C ASP A 369 -20.77 16.22 -16.94
N PHE A 370 -21.49 15.92 -15.87
CA PHE A 370 -20.97 15.91 -14.51
C PHE A 370 -21.36 14.64 -13.79
N THR A 371 -20.45 14.13 -12.97
CA THR A 371 -20.79 13.21 -11.89
C THR A 371 -21.19 14.05 -10.68
N LEU A 372 -22.41 13.85 -10.16
CA LEU A 372 -22.76 14.34 -8.84
C LEU A 372 -22.06 13.48 -7.78
N LEU A 373 -21.14 14.07 -7.03
CA LEU A 373 -20.46 13.40 -5.91
C LEU A 373 -21.28 13.53 -4.63
N TYR A 374 -21.76 14.74 -4.32
CA TYR A 374 -22.62 15.01 -3.16
C TYR A 374 -23.65 16.11 -3.47
N PRO A 375 -24.87 16.04 -2.91
CA PRO A 375 -25.43 14.86 -2.23
C PRO A 375 -25.54 13.66 -3.19
N GLU A 376 -25.63 12.43 -2.68
CA GLU A 376 -25.56 11.21 -3.54
C GLU A 376 -26.76 11.03 -4.48
N GLN A 377 -27.81 11.83 -4.30
CA GLN A 377 -29.01 11.82 -5.12
C GLN A 377 -29.27 13.19 -5.71
N VAL A 378 -29.61 13.21 -6.98
CA VAL A 378 -30.01 14.43 -7.69
C VAL A 378 -31.42 14.83 -7.24
N SER A 379 -31.58 16.07 -6.77
CA SER A 379 -32.86 16.68 -6.45
C SER A 379 -33.11 17.91 -7.32
N ASP A 380 -34.36 18.39 -7.36
CA ASP A 380 -34.70 19.62 -8.08
C ASP A 380 -33.88 20.83 -7.58
N GLU A 381 -33.67 20.96 -6.27
CA GLU A 381 -32.86 22.04 -5.68
C GLU A 381 -31.38 21.94 -6.07
N VAL A 382 -30.81 20.72 -6.13
CA VAL A 382 -29.44 20.52 -6.65
C VAL A 382 -29.35 20.96 -8.11
N HIS A 383 -30.33 20.58 -8.94
CA HIS A 383 -30.40 21.03 -10.33
C HIS A 383 -30.50 22.55 -10.45
N GLU A 384 -31.33 23.21 -9.65
CA GLU A 384 -31.47 24.68 -9.67
C GLU A 384 -30.14 25.39 -9.39
N HIS A 385 -29.37 24.90 -8.41
CA HIS A 385 -28.06 25.47 -8.06
C HIS A 385 -27.01 25.28 -9.15
N VAL A 386 -26.94 24.09 -9.76
CA VAL A 386 -26.00 23.82 -10.85
C VAL A 386 -26.43 24.56 -12.13
N ASP A 387 -27.70 24.55 -12.50
CA ASP A 387 -28.19 25.27 -13.68
C ASP A 387 -28.04 26.78 -13.55
N ARG A 388 -28.18 27.34 -12.33
CA ARG A 388 -27.86 28.75 -12.06
C ARG A 388 -26.41 29.06 -12.44
N LEU A 389 -25.47 28.18 -12.10
CA LEU A 389 -24.06 28.31 -12.44
C LEU A 389 -23.85 28.24 -13.96
N MET A 390 -24.44 27.23 -14.60
CA MET A 390 -24.31 26.99 -16.05
C MET A 390 -24.87 28.17 -16.86
N LYS A 391 -26.06 28.66 -16.52
CA LYS A 391 -26.67 29.85 -17.15
C LYS A 391 -25.80 31.08 -17.00
N PHE A 392 -25.23 31.32 -15.83
CA PHE A 392 -24.32 32.45 -15.64
C PHE A 392 -23.10 32.37 -16.56
N VAL A 393 -22.46 31.19 -16.66
CA VAL A 393 -21.29 31.00 -17.55
C VAL A 393 -21.67 31.13 -19.04
N HIS A 394 -22.88 30.75 -19.42
CA HIS A 394 -23.32 30.76 -20.82
C HIS A 394 -23.94 32.05 -21.30
N GLU A 395 -24.87 32.60 -20.54
CA GLU A 395 -25.82 33.59 -21.00
C GLU A 395 -25.42 35.03 -20.62
N SER A 396 -24.56 35.20 -19.60
CA SER A 396 -24.08 36.54 -19.23
C SER A 396 -23.14 37.14 -20.28
N THR A 397 -23.19 38.47 -20.48
CA THR A 397 -22.14 39.18 -21.23
C THR A 397 -20.84 39.18 -20.44
N ASP A 398 -19.70 39.51 -21.07
CA ASP A 398 -18.41 39.53 -20.35
C ASP A 398 -18.35 40.63 -19.29
N GLU A 399 -19.03 41.75 -19.51
CA GLU A 399 -19.18 42.83 -18.53
C GLU A 399 -19.98 42.34 -17.31
N LEU A 400 -21.11 41.66 -17.54
CA LEU A 400 -21.92 41.12 -16.46
C LEU A 400 -21.18 39.98 -15.74
N PHE A 401 -20.54 39.09 -16.48
CA PHE A 401 -19.73 38.01 -15.92
C PHE A 401 -18.65 38.56 -15.00
N LYS A 402 -17.91 39.58 -15.43
CA LYS A 402 -16.88 40.22 -14.60
C LYS A 402 -17.49 40.89 -13.37
N ALA A 403 -18.56 41.67 -13.54
CA ALA A 403 -19.19 42.42 -12.45
C ALA A 403 -19.87 41.53 -11.40
N LYS A 404 -20.29 40.33 -11.79
CA LYS A 404 -21.07 39.40 -10.95
C LYS A 404 -20.32 38.12 -10.58
N PHE A 405 -19.05 37.98 -10.95
CA PHE A 405 -18.29 36.75 -10.73
C PHE A 405 -18.30 36.29 -9.27
N ASP A 406 -18.08 37.22 -8.34
CA ASP A 406 -18.02 36.93 -6.91
C ASP A 406 -19.37 36.49 -6.32
N ASP A 407 -20.50 36.69 -7.02
CA ASP A 407 -21.82 36.16 -6.62
C ASP A 407 -21.98 34.65 -6.96
N TYR A 408 -21.00 34.07 -7.69
CA TYR A 408 -21.06 32.70 -8.23
C TYR A 408 -19.83 31.86 -7.91
N TYR A 409 -18.64 32.45 -7.85
CA TYR A 409 -17.38 31.73 -7.70
C TYR A 409 -16.41 32.42 -6.74
N SER A 410 -15.54 31.63 -6.11
CA SER A 410 -14.29 32.14 -5.56
C SER A 410 -13.30 32.42 -6.69
N LEU A 411 -13.05 33.69 -7.01
CA LEU A 411 -12.12 34.08 -8.07
C LEU A 411 -10.70 33.54 -7.85
N GLU A 412 -10.21 33.58 -6.61
CA GLU A 412 -8.86 33.10 -6.30
C GLU A 412 -8.74 31.58 -6.55
N SER A 413 -9.73 30.78 -6.11
CA SER A 413 -9.75 29.33 -6.34
C SER A 413 -9.82 28.96 -7.83
N VAL A 414 -10.64 29.67 -8.62
CA VAL A 414 -10.74 29.42 -10.07
C VAL A 414 -9.45 29.79 -10.81
N ILE A 415 -8.81 30.90 -10.42
CA ILE A 415 -7.50 31.28 -10.95
C ILE A 415 -6.44 30.25 -10.56
N ASP A 416 -6.43 29.79 -9.31
CA ASP A 416 -5.47 28.80 -8.84
C ASP A 416 -5.60 27.47 -9.57
N TYR A 417 -6.83 27.01 -9.81
CA TYR A 417 -7.08 25.81 -10.63
C TYR A 417 -6.57 26.00 -12.06
N TYR A 418 -6.89 27.13 -12.69
CA TYR A 418 -6.42 27.46 -14.03
C TYR A 418 -4.88 27.47 -14.13
N LEU A 419 -4.20 28.09 -13.17
CA LEU A 419 -2.74 28.14 -13.12
C LEU A 419 -2.12 26.76 -12.88
N PHE A 420 -2.69 26.00 -11.94
CA PHE A 420 -2.20 24.68 -11.58
C PHE A 420 -2.31 23.69 -12.73
N VAL A 421 -3.50 23.55 -13.34
CA VAL A 421 -3.74 22.68 -14.50
C VAL A 421 -2.78 23.02 -15.63
N ASN A 422 -2.61 24.30 -15.95
CA ASN A 422 -1.64 24.73 -16.96
C ASN A 422 -0.21 24.30 -16.61
N LEU A 423 0.23 24.55 -15.37
CA LEU A 423 1.60 24.26 -14.94
C LEU A 423 1.91 22.76 -14.94
N VAL A 424 1.02 21.92 -14.41
CA VAL A 424 1.25 20.47 -14.39
C VAL A 424 1.01 19.81 -15.74
N ASN A 425 0.56 20.57 -16.74
CA ASN A 425 0.14 20.06 -18.05
C ASN A 425 -0.93 18.96 -17.91
N GLY A 426 -1.89 19.14 -16.99
CA GLY A 426 -2.99 18.22 -16.73
C GLY A 426 -4.07 18.33 -17.79
N SER A 427 -3.84 17.79 -18.98
CA SER A 427 -4.78 17.91 -20.11
C SER A 427 -6.13 17.26 -19.83
N ASP A 428 -6.16 16.17 -19.06
CA ASP A 428 -7.42 15.53 -18.67
C ASP A 428 -8.21 16.42 -17.70
N ASN A 429 -7.51 17.08 -16.77
CA ASN A 429 -8.06 18.01 -15.79
C ASN A 429 -8.61 19.33 -16.36
N VAL A 430 -8.56 19.53 -17.69
CA VAL A 430 -9.16 20.70 -18.35
C VAL A 430 -10.69 20.60 -18.39
N MET A 431 -11.23 19.38 -18.45
CA MET A 431 -12.67 19.09 -18.65
C MET A 431 -13.14 17.79 -17.99
N ASN A 432 -12.22 16.99 -17.48
CA ASN A 432 -12.49 15.76 -16.75
C ASN A 432 -11.85 15.88 -15.37
N ASN A 433 -12.31 15.13 -14.37
CA ASN A 433 -11.69 15.11 -13.03
C ASN A 433 -11.57 16.50 -12.36
N SER A 434 -12.39 17.47 -12.80
CA SER A 434 -12.48 18.83 -12.27
C SER A 434 -13.56 18.86 -11.20
N ILE A 435 -13.17 18.73 -9.92
CA ILE A 435 -14.13 18.79 -8.82
C ILE A 435 -14.42 20.25 -8.47
N MET A 436 -15.70 20.62 -8.50
CA MET A 436 -16.22 21.87 -7.98
C MET A 436 -17.13 21.62 -6.78
N ILE A 437 -17.00 22.46 -5.76
CA ILE A 437 -17.81 22.39 -4.54
C ILE A 437 -18.49 23.72 -4.25
N THR A 438 -19.64 23.66 -3.59
CA THR A 438 -20.32 24.82 -2.98
C THR A 438 -20.87 24.44 -1.61
N TYR A 439 -20.92 25.42 -0.70
CA TYR A 439 -21.47 25.23 0.66
C TYR A 439 -22.85 25.85 0.85
N ASP A 440 -23.33 26.62 -0.12
CA ASP A 440 -24.57 27.41 -0.03
C ASP A 440 -25.40 27.39 -1.31
N GLY A 441 -25.00 26.57 -2.30
CA GLY A 441 -25.63 26.47 -3.62
C GLY A 441 -25.37 27.66 -4.54
N ASN A 442 -24.60 28.67 -4.10
CA ASN A 442 -24.42 29.93 -4.81
C ASN A 442 -22.97 30.21 -5.16
N HIS A 443 -22.03 29.96 -4.25
CA HIS A 443 -20.61 30.26 -4.40
C HIS A 443 -19.81 28.96 -4.57
N TRP A 444 -19.16 28.83 -5.73
CA TRP A 444 -18.46 27.63 -6.16
C TRP A 444 -16.93 27.81 -6.12
N MET A 445 -16.20 26.73 -5.86
CA MET A 445 -14.74 26.71 -5.84
C MET A 445 -14.22 25.36 -6.33
N PHE A 446 -12.97 25.31 -6.83
CA PHE A 446 -12.34 24.09 -7.30
C PHE A 446 -11.57 23.36 -6.19
N THR A 447 -11.45 22.05 -6.34
CA THR A 447 -10.45 21.24 -5.65
C THR A 447 -9.76 20.28 -6.64
N ALA A 448 -8.57 19.81 -6.29
CA ALA A 448 -7.80 18.91 -7.15
C ALA A 448 -8.13 17.43 -6.88
N PHE A 449 -8.20 16.67 -7.96
CA PHE A 449 -8.38 15.22 -7.95
C PHE A 449 -7.77 14.63 -9.23
N ASP A 450 -7.22 13.41 -9.12
CA ASP A 450 -6.73 12.61 -10.26
C ASP A 450 -5.73 13.38 -11.16
N PHE A 451 -4.60 13.75 -10.54
CA PHE A 451 -3.47 14.45 -11.18
C PHE A 451 -2.24 13.52 -11.33
N GLU A 452 -2.46 12.22 -11.53
CA GLU A 452 -1.38 11.27 -11.84
C GLU A 452 -0.84 11.37 -13.28
N GLU A 453 -1.61 11.99 -14.17
CA GLU A 453 -1.35 12.02 -15.62
C GLU A 453 -0.86 13.40 -16.07
N THR A 454 0.19 13.86 -15.38
CA THR A 454 0.75 15.22 -15.47
C THR A 454 2.20 15.19 -15.94
N TRP A 455 2.82 16.37 -16.04
CA TRP A 455 4.24 16.54 -16.40
C TRP A 455 4.58 15.81 -17.71
N ASN A 456 3.72 16.04 -18.70
CA ASN A 456 3.71 15.48 -20.05
C ASN A 456 3.25 14.02 -20.16
N LEU A 457 3.00 13.27 -19.09
CA LEU A 457 2.53 11.90 -19.23
C LEU A 457 1.07 11.85 -19.70
N ARG A 458 0.78 11.13 -20.78
CA ARG A 458 -0.61 10.92 -21.23
C ARG A 458 -1.34 9.93 -20.32
N PHE A 459 -2.67 10.03 -20.28
CA PHE A 459 -3.54 9.20 -19.45
C PHE A 459 -3.33 7.68 -19.53
N ASN A 460 -3.00 7.17 -20.71
CA ASN A 460 -2.78 5.73 -20.88
C ASN A 460 -1.34 5.30 -20.53
N GLY A 461 -0.48 6.22 -20.12
CA GLY A 461 0.93 6.01 -19.83
C GLY A 461 1.80 5.71 -21.06
N LYS A 462 1.28 5.76 -22.28
CA LYS A 462 1.97 5.26 -23.49
C LYS A 462 2.77 6.30 -24.25
N GLU A 463 2.67 7.57 -23.88
CA GLU A 463 3.38 8.66 -24.55
C GLU A 463 3.60 9.88 -23.65
N LEU A 464 4.59 10.69 -24.03
CA LEU A 464 4.82 12.00 -23.43
C LEU A 464 4.31 13.10 -24.38
N LEU A 465 3.25 13.80 -23.98
CA LEU A 465 2.66 14.92 -24.69
C LEU A 465 3.31 16.23 -24.26
N ARG A 466 4.30 16.68 -25.03
CA ARG A 466 4.90 18.01 -24.83
C ARG A 466 4.03 19.06 -25.48
N ASN A 467 3.34 19.84 -24.66
CA ASN A 467 2.62 21.02 -25.12
C ASN A 467 3.55 22.23 -25.08
N SER A 468 4.00 22.67 -26.26
CA SER A 468 4.80 23.89 -26.42
C SER A 468 4.00 25.17 -26.19
N THR A 469 2.68 25.06 -26.06
CA THR A 469 1.77 26.15 -25.72
C THR A 469 0.99 25.82 -24.44
N TRP A 470 0.33 26.83 -23.88
CA TRP A 470 -0.48 26.69 -22.68
C TRP A 470 -1.77 25.88 -23.00
N LEU A 471 -2.37 25.21 -22.00
CA LEU A 471 -3.32 24.11 -22.24
C LEU A 471 -4.67 24.51 -22.84
N PHE A 472 -5.25 25.66 -22.43
CA PHE A 472 -6.59 26.03 -22.87
C PHE A 472 -6.62 26.78 -24.21
N GLU A 473 -5.50 26.90 -24.94
CA GLU A 473 -5.46 27.58 -26.24
C GLU A 473 -6.45 26.97 -27.23
N LYS A 474 -6.65 25.65 -27.10
CA LYS A 474 -7.56 24.85 -27.92
C LYS A 474 -8.72 24.24 -27.14
N SER A 475 -8.87 24.62 -25.87
CA SER A 475 -9.92 24.06 -25.02
C SER A 475 -11.24 24.77 -25.27
N THR A 476 -12.33 24.01 -25.27
CA THR A 476 -13.71 24.52 -25.29
C THR A 476 -14.26 24.81 -23.89
N ASN A 477 -13.46 24.73 -22.82
CA ASN A 477 -13.91 25.00 -21.45
C ASN A 477 -14.29 26.50 -21.34
N ARG A 478 -15.59 26.77 -21.34
CA ARG A 478 -16.11 28.14 -21.43
C ARG A 478 -15.79 28.95 -20.19
N LEU A 479 -15.93 28.37 -18.99
CA LEU A 479 -15.66 29.05 -17.73
C LEU A 479 -14.23 29.59 -17.69
N LEU A 480 -13.24 28.71 -17.87
CA LEU A 480 -11.83 29.06 -17.69
C LEU A 480 -11.34 29.99 -18.82
N ASN A 481 -11.88 29.86 -20.03
CA ASN A 481 -11.62 30.81 -21.12
C ASN A 481 -12.18 32.21 -20.83
N ARG A 482 -13.39 32.32 -20.24
CA ARG A 482 -13.96 33.61 -19.86
C ARG A 482 -13.23 34.24 -18.69
N VAL A 483 -12.83 33.45 -17.69
CA VAL A 483 -11.98 33.93 -16.58
C VAL A 483 -10.69 34.54 -17.10
N ARG A 484 -10.00 33.84 -18.01
CA ARG A 484 -8.80 34.33 -18.68
C ARG A 484 -9.00 35.67 -19.40
N LYS A 485 -10.14 35.85 -20.05
CA LYS A 485 -10.48 37.09 -20.77
C LYS A 485 -10.82 38.24 -19.81
N SER A 486 -11.56 37.94 -18.74
CA SER A 486 -12.12 38.95 -17.85
C SER A 486 -11.18 39.37 -16.72
N PHE A 487 -10.24 38.50 -16.31
CA PHE A 487 -9.37 38.70 -15.15
C PHE A 487 -7.85 38.50 -15.45
N PRO A 488 -7.30 39.06 -16.55
CA PRO A 488 -5.91 38.81 -16.92
C PRO A 488 -4.90 39.34 -15.90
N SER A 489 -5.19 40.49 -15.28
CA SER A 489 -4.31 41.10 -14.27
C SER A 489 -4.27 40.29 -12.98
N GLU A 490 -5.42 39.77 -12.55
CA GLU A 490 -5.56 38.93 -11.36
C GLU A 490 -4.81 37.61 -11.54
N ILE A 491 -4.95 36.97 -12.72
CA ILE A 491 -4.21 35.75 -13.08
C ILE A 491 -2.70 36.00 -13.05
N LYS A 492 -2.24 37.08 -13.69
CA LYS A 492 -0.83 37.45 -13.70
C LYS A 492 -0.27 37.68 -12.31
N ASN A 493 -0.99 38.44 -11.48
CA ASN A 493 -0.55 38.75 -10.13
C ASN A 493 -0.45 37.49 -9.28
N ARG A 494 -1.46 36.60 -9.36
CA ARG A 494 -1.45 35.34 -8.62
C ARG A 494 -0.35 34.39 -9.11
N TRP A 495 -0.10 34.32 -10.42
CA TRP A 495 1.03 33.58 -10.96
C TRP A 495 2.37 34.07 -10.41
N LEU A 496 2.62 35.38 -10.46
CA LEU A 496 3.86 35.98 -9.97
C LEU A 496 4.06 35.73 -8.46
N GLU A 497 2.98 35.76 -7.68
CA GLU A 497 2.98 35.45 -6.25
C GLU A 497 3.37 33.98 -5.99
N LEU A 498 2.68 33.03 -6.63
CA LEU A 498 2.94 31.61 -6.46
C LEU A 498 4.35 31.21 -6.95
N ARG A 499 4.86 31.84 -8.01
CA ARG A 499 6.20 31.58 -8.55
C ARG A 499 7.35 32.01 -7.64
N GLN A 500 7.11 32.93 -6.71
CA GLN A 500 8.09 33.28 -5.66
C GLN A 500 8.17 32.23 -4.55
N SER A 501 7.18 31.34 -4.44
CA SER A 501 7.03 30.42 -3.31
C SER A 501 6.65 29.01 -3.75
N VAL A 502 5.37 28.65 -3.64
CA VAL A 502 4.78 27.31 -3.82
C VAL A 502 5.17 26.72 -5.17
N LEU A 503 5.01 27.50 -6.24
CA LEU A 503 5.23 27.07 -7.61
C LEU A 503 6.63 27.41 -8.13
N SER A 504 7.57 27.88 -7.30
CA SER A 504 8.95 28.11 -7.74
C SER A 504 9.58 26.82 -8.30
N THR A 505 10.36 26.93 -9.37
CA THR A 505 10.96 25.76 -10.06
C THR A 505 11.82 24.94 -9.10
N LYS A 506 12.54 25.61 -8.19
CA LYS A 506 13.31 24.97 -7.11
C LYS A 506 12.43 24.16 -6.17
N ASN A 507 11.28 24.70 -5.75
CA ASN A 507 10.38 24.01 -4.83
C ASN A 507 9.72 22.78 -5.48
N LEU A 508 9.21 22.92 -6.71
CA LEU A 508 8.61 21.81 -7.47
C LEU A 508 9.59 20.63 -7.60
N LYS A 509 10.80 20.90 -8.10
CA LYS A 509 11.86 19.88 -8.25
C LYS A 509 12.27 19.27 -6.90
N ARG A 510 12.30 20.07 -5.83
CA ARG A 510 12.60 19.58 -4.47
C ARG A 510 11.56 18.57 -3.99
N ARG A 511 10.27 18.79 -4.23
CA ARG A 511 9.20 17.86 -3.80
C ARG A 511 9.33 16.49 -4.48
N PHE A 512 9.55 16.45 -5.79
CA PHE A 512 9.79 15.19 -6.50
C PHE A 512 11.06 14.48 -6.02
N ARG A 513 12.15 15.22 -5.75
CA ARG A 513 13.36 14.61 -5.17
C ARG A 513 13.13 14.03 -3.78
N ILE A 514 12.37 14.71 -2.92
CA ILE A 514 12.01 14.20 -1.59
C ILE A 514 11.17 12.93 -1.72
N PHE A 515 10.20 12.92 -2.64
CA PHE A 515 9.40 11.73 -2.94
C PHE A 515 10.30 10.55 -3.35
N TYR A 516 11.14 10.74 -4.38
CA TYR A 516 12.04 9.69 -4.86
C TYR A 516 13.04 9.23 -3.81
N HIS A 517 13.54 10.13 -2.97
CA HIS A 517 14.41 9.77 -1.86
C HIS A 517 13.67 8.92 -0.82
N ARG A 518 12.41 9.23 -0.52
CA ARG A 518 11.57 8.47 0.41
C ARG A 518 11.19 7.10 -0.14
N ILE A 519 10.77 7.01 -1.39
CA ILE A 519 10.36 5.73 -2.00
C ILE A 519 11.57 4.85 -2.32
N GLY A 520 12.65 5.45 -2.82
CA GLY A 520 13.86 4.77 -3.25
C GLY A 520 13.74 4.26 -4.69
N ALA A 521 14.78 4.48 -5.51
CA ALA A 521 14.81 4.03 -6.90
C ALA A 521 14.58 2.52 -7.02
N THR A 522 15.20 1.74 -6.14
CA THR A 522 15.07 0.29 -6.14
C THR A 522 13.63 -0.17 -5.90
N THR A 523 12.85 0.50 -5.05
CA THR A 523 11.43 0.19 -4.85
C THR A 523 10.62 0.40 -6.13
N ILE A 524 10.90 1.48 -6.85
CA ILE A 524 10.25 1.78 -8.13
C ILE A 524 10.63 0.72 -9.16
N ASP A 525 11.93 0.41 -9.30
CA ASP A 525 12.43 -0.60 -10.23
C ASP A 525 11.80 -1.98 -9.97
N ASN A 526 11.63 -2.36 -8.70
CA ASN A 526 10.98 -3.62 -8.34
C ASN A 526 9.49 -3.65 -8.70
N ASP A 527 8.77 -2.54 -8.49
CA ASP A 527 7.37 -2.45 -8.92
C ASP A 527 7.24 -2.66 -10.44
N GLN A 528 8.15 -2.06 -11.19
CA GLN A 528 8.19 -2.16 -12.65
C GLN A 528 8.63 -3.54 -13.14
N ALA A 529 9.48 -4.25 -12.40
CA ALA A 529 9.82 -5.64 -12.67
C ALA A 529 8.63 -6.61 -12.54
N ILE A 530 7.59 -6.24 -11.78
CA ILE A 530 6.34 -7.02 -11.65
C ILE A 530 5.36 -6.64 -12.74
N TRP A 531 5.12 -5.33 -12.91
CA TRP A 531 3.95 -4.84 -13.65
C TRP A 531 4.24 -4.31 -15.04
N HIS A 532 5.49 -3.93 -15.34
CA HIS A 532 5.90 -3.35 -16.61
C HIS A 532 4.93 -2.26 -17.09
N SER A 533 4.75 -1.22 -16.27
CA SER A 533 3.80 -0.14 -16.58
C SER A 533 4.05 0.42 -17.98
N PRO A 534 3.00 0.88 -18.70
CA PRO A 534 3.16 1.39 -20.06
C PRO A 534 4.18 2.52 -20.19
N SER A 535 4.39 3.27 -19.10
CA SER A 535 5.29 4.42 -19.02
C SER A 535 6.69 4.08 -18.51
N GLU A 536 6.99 2.84 -18.14
CA GLU A 536 8.27 2.41 -17.55
C GLU A 536 9.49 2.94 -18.33
N LYS A 537 9.44 2.87 -19.66
CA LYS A 537 10.53 3.31 -20.55
C LYS A 537 10.45 4.78 -20.97
N LEU A 538 9.40 5.47 -20.57
CA LEU A 538 9.09 6.84 -20.99
C LEU A 538 9.38 7.87 -19.90
N THR A 539 9.11 7.52 -18.64
CA THR A 539 9.18 8.45 -17.51
C THR A 539 10.13 7.97 -16.43
N ASN A 540 10.79 8.92 -15.79
CA ASN A 540 11.58 8.75 -14.56
C ASN A 540 11.69 10.13 -13.87
N LEU A 541 12.47 10.23 -12.80
CA LEU A 541 12.66 11.50 -12.10
C LEU A 541 13.23 12.57 -13.04
N GLU A 542 14.25 12.26 -13.84
CA GLU A 542 14.89 13.23 -14.74
C GLU A 542 13.92 13.78 -15.78
N GLN A 543 13.05 12.93 -16.32
CA GLN A 543 11.99 13.35 -17.24
C GLN A 543 11.05 14.37 -16.57
N ILE A 544 10.58 14.09 -15.35
CA ILE A 544 9.70 15.01 -14.61
C ILE A 544 10.44 16.32 -14.32
N LEU A 545 11.69 16.25 -13.87
CA LEU A 545 12.50 17.44 -13.58
C LEU A 545 12.72 18.31 -14.81
N GLY A 546 12.95 17.71 -15.99
CA GLY A 546 13.05 18.40 -17.26
C GLY A 546 11.71 18.99 -17.72
N ALA A 547 10.61 18.26 -17.53
CA ALA A 547 9.26 18.75 -17.82
C ALA A 547 8.91 19.97 -16.97
N ILE A 548 9.30 20.00 -15.69
CA ILE A 548 9.14 21.16 -14.82
C ILE A 548 9.92 22.37 -15.36
N ASP A 549 11.18 22.18 -15.76
CA ASP A 549 12.00 23.27 -16.30
C ASP A 549 11.38 23.86 -17.58
N GLU A 550 10.98 23.00 -18.51
CA GLU A 550 10.33 23.40 -19.77
C GLU A 550 8.99 24.10 -19.49
N ARG A 551 8.14 23.49 -18.66
CA ARG A 551 6.76 23.95 -18.49
C ARG A 551 6.68 25.24 -17.69
N THR A 552 7.51 25.39 -16.65
CA THR A 552 7.58 26.66 -15.91
C THR A 552 7.99 27.81 -16.82
N LYS A 553 8.92 27.61 -17.77
CA LYS A 553 9.30 28.63 -18.76
C LYS A 553 8.13 29.00 -19.68
N ILE A 554 7.41 28.02 -20.21
CA ILE A 554 6.24 28.27 -21.07
C ILE A 554 5.19 29.09 -20.31
N CYS A 555 4.88 28.71 -19.07
CA CYS A 555 3.92 29.43 -18.24
C CYS A 555 4.43 30.83 -17.86
N ASP A 556 5.71 30.99 -17.53
CA ASP A 556 6.31 32.30 -17.24
C ASP A 556 6.23 33.23 -18.47
N ASP A 557 6.55 32.73 -19.67
CA ASP A 557 6.48 33.49 -20.92
C ASP A 557 5.06 33.91 -21.30
N TYR A 558 4.05 33.14 -20.87
CA TYR A 558 2.64 33.41 -21.14
C TYR A 558 2.03 34.35 -20.09
N PHE A 559 2.02 33.94 -18.82
CA PHE A 559 1.32 34.64 -17.74
C PHE A 559 1.95 36.00 -17.41
N SER A 560 3.26 36.18 -17.61
CA SER A 560 3.90 37.48 -17.43
C SER A 560 3.46 38.54 -18.45
N LYS A 561 2.89 38.13 -19.59
CA LYS A 561 2.43 39.00 -20.69
C LYS A 561 0.93 39.27 -20.68
N LEU A 562 0.17 38.65 -19.76
CA LEU A 562 -1.24 38.98 -19.55
C LEU A 562 -1.42 40.43 -19.06
#